data_AF-A0A4Q3TVB6-F1
#
_entry.id   AF-A0A4Q3TVB6-F1
#
_cell.length_a   1.000
_cell.length_b   1.000
_cell.length_c   1.000
_cell.angle_alpha   90.00
_cell.angle_beta   90.00
_cell.angle_gamma   90.00
#
_symmetry.space_group_name_H-M   'P 1'
#
loop_
_entity.id
_entity.type
_entity.pdbx_description
1 polymer ?
#
loop_
_entity_poly.entity_id
_entity_poly.type
_entity_poly.pdbx_seq_one_letter_code
_entity_poly.pdbx_strand_id
1 'polypeptide(L)'
;MAKPDSRTTIGIDFGTTNTVVAVTNPDGEVSVIRFDAPEGELTAFRSALSFQVHEDAEGATERVVEAGPWAIDAYQDDPLETRFIQSFKTFAASPAFTETVID
;
A
#
# COMPACT_ATOMS: atom_id res chain seq x y z
N MET A 1 31.54 -14.68 -18.33
CA MET A 1 30.22 -14.54 -17.69
C MET A 1 30.16 -13.17 -17.06
N ALA A 2 29.19 -12.33 -17.44
CA ALA A 2 29.04 -11.01 -16.83
C ALA A 2 28.67 -11.18 -15.35
N LYS A 3 29.31 -10.39 -14.47
CA LYS A 3 28.97 -10.34 -13.05
C LYS A 3 27.53 -9.81 -12.94
N PRO A 4 26.61 -10.46 -12.20
CA PRO A 4 25.25 -9.97 -12.08
C PRO A 4 25.29 -8.54 -11.54
N ASP A 5 24.56 -7.66 -12.21
CA ASP A 5 24.50 -6.23 -11.88
C ASP A 5 24.00 -6.12 -10.43
N SER A 6 24.80 -5.50 -9.55
CA SER A 6 24.53 -5.45 -8.10
C SER A 6 23.42 -4.47 -7.74
N ARG A 7 22.52 -4.19 -8.68
CA ARG A 7 21.53 -3.15 -8.61
C ARG A 7 20.18 -3.79 -8.31
N THR A 8 19.71 -3.62 -7.08
CA THR A 8 18.36 -4.04 -6.69
C THR A 8 17.34 -3.38 -7.61
N THR A 9 16.65 -4.18 -8.40
CA THR A 9 15.56 -3.73 -9.25
C THR A 9 14.24 -4.14 -8.61
N ILE A 10 13.30 -3.20 -8.55
CA ILE A 10 11.96 -3.40 -8.02
C ILE A 10 10.97 -3.28 -9.18
N GLY A 11 10.18 -4.32 -9.41
CA GLY A 11 9.03 -4.31 -10.29
C GLY A 11 7.78 -4.09 -9.45
N ILE A 12 6.94 -3.11 -9.83
CA ILE A 12 5.66 -2.84 -9.18
C ILE A 12 4.57 -2.98 -10.22
N ASP A 13 3.73 -4.00 -10.08
CA ASP A 13 2.46 -4.07 -10.78
C ASP A 13 1.41 -3.39 -9.91
N PHE A 14 1.26 -2.08 -10.08
CA PHE A 14 0.26 -1.29 -9.37
C PHE A 14 -1.08 -1.42 -10.09
N GLY A 15 -1.91 -2.38 -9.69
CA GLY A 15 -3.25 -2.60 -10.25
C GLY A 15 -4.34 -1.79 -9.54
N THR A 16 -5.53 -1.73 -10.14
CA THR A 16 -6.70 -1.06 -9.52
C THR A 16 -7.17 -1.77 -8.26
N THR A 17 -7.07 -3.10 -8.24
CA THR A 17 -7.59 -3.94 -7.17
C THR A 17 -6.49 -4.48 -6.26
N ASN A 18 -5.39 -4.95 -6.86
CA ASN A 18 -4.25 -5.50 -6.15
C ASN A 18 -2.96 -4.91 -6.70
N THR A 19 -1.96 -4.84 -5.84
CA THR A 19 -0.58 -4.44 -6.14
C THR A 19 0.34 -5.61 -5.82
N VAL A 20 1.28 -5.89 -6.72
CA VAL A 20 2.31 -6.93 -6.54
C VAL A 20 3.67 -6.27 -6.68
N VAL A 21 4.59 -6.62 -5.78
CA VAL A 21 5.97 -6.13 -5.82
C VAL A 21 6.91 -7.31 -6.02
N ALA A 22 7.81 -7.20 -6.99
CA ALA A 22 8.87 -8.16 -7.24
C ALA A 22 10.23 -7.49 -7.09
N VAL A 23 11.21 -8.24 -6.58
CA VAL A 23 12.57 -7.78 -6.31
C VAL A 23 13.56 -8.75 -6.94
N THR A 24 14.62 -8.21 -7.54
CA THR A 24 15.77 -9.00 -8.00
C THR A 24 16.70 -9.27 -6.83
N ASN A 25 16.97 -10.55 -6.58
CA ASN A 25 17.88 -11.04 -5.55
C ASN A 25 19.35 -10.90 -5.99
N PRO A 26 20.31 -10.96 -5.05
CA PRO A 26 21.73 -10.83 -5.37
C PRO A 26 22.28 -11.90 -6.35
N ASP A 27 21.62 -13.04 -6.46
CA ASP A 27 21.93 -14.13 -7.39
C ASP A 27 21.36 -13.92 -8.81
N GLY A 28 20.56 -12.87 -9.00
CA GLY A 28 19.89 -12.54 -10.25
C GLY A 28 18.52 -13.18 -10.42
N GLU A 29 18.05 -13.98 -9.45
CA GLU A 29 16.67 -14.48 -9.46
C GLU A 29 15.68 -13.38 -9.09
N VAL A 30 14.43 -13.52 -9.54
CA VAL A 30 13.34 -12.58 -9.22
C VAL A 30 12.34 -13.27 -8.31
N SER A 31 12.02 -12.64 -7.19
CA SER A 31 10.99 -13.13 -6.25
C SER A 31 9.95 -12.06 -5.96
N VAL A 32 8.70 -12.50 -5.78
CA VAL A 32 7.59 -11.65 -5.31
C VAL A 32 7.71 -11.45 -3.80
N ILE A 33 7.53 -10.22 -3.34
CA ILE A 33 7.51 -9.87 -1.91
C ILE A 33 6.28 -10.48 -1.25
N ARG A 34 6.48 -11.09 -0.09
CA ARG A 34 5.43 -11.50 0.83
C ARG A 34 5.29 -10.44 1.92
N PHE A 35 4.06 -10.06 2.22
CA PHE A 35 3.72 -9.13 3.28
C PHE A 35 3.13 -9.93 4.44
N ASP A 36 3.65 -9.73 5.65
CA ASP A 36 3.15 -10.33 6.89
C ASP A 36 1.85 -9.64 7.32
N ALA A 37 0.73 -9.96 6.67
CA ALA A 37 -0.56 -9.34 6.94
C ALA A 37 -1.28 -9.96 8.16
N PRO A 38 -2.32 -9.30 8.71
CA PRO A 38 -3.02 -9.76 9.92
C PRO A 38 -3.59 -11.18 9.82
N GLU A 39 -4.03 -11.59 8.62
CA GLU A 39 -4.60 -12.91 8.33
C GLU A 39 -3.56 -13.94 7.85
N GLY A 40 -2.28 -13.55 7.78
CA GLY A 40 -1.17 -14.36 7.29
C GLY A 40 -0.41 -13.73 6.11
N GLU A 41 0.61 -14.42 5.61
CA GLU A 41 1.41 -13.94 4.49
C GLU A 41 0.60 -13.80 3.19
N LEU A 42 0.80 -12.69 2.48
CA LEU A 42 0.21 -12.49 1.15
C LEU A 42 1.20 -11.86 0.16
N THR A 43 0.97 -12.14 -1.11
CA THR A 43 1.75 -11.59 -2.24
C THR A 43 0.95 -10.59 -3.08
N ALA A 44 -0.38 -10.62 -2.97
CA ALA A 44 -1.30 -9.71 -3.66
C ALA A 44 -1.85 -8.68 -2.67
N PHE A 45 -1.17 -7.54 -2.58
CA PHE A 45 -1.49 -6.46 -1.67
C PHE A 45 -2.74 -5.70 -2.17
N ARG A 46 -3.79 -5.54 -1.36
CA ARG A 46 -4.98 -4.79 -1.81
C ARG A 46 -4.61 -3.33 -2.14
N SER A 47 -5.03 -2.84 -3.30
CA SER A 47 -4.78 -1.43 -3.72
C SER A 47 -5.76 -0.48 -3.03
N ALA A 48 -5.62 -0.36 -1.71
CA ALA A 48 -6.45 0.46 -0.86
C ALA A 48 -5.59 1.23 0.15
N LEU A 49 -6.10 2.39 0.58
CA LEU A 49 -5.51 3.23 1.62
C LEU A 49 -6.59 3.59 2.63
N SER A 50 -6.19 3.73 3.89
CA SER A 50 -7.04 4.29 4.92
C SER A 50 -6.33 5.45 5.61
N PHE A 51 -7.11 6.42 6.07
CA PHE A 51 -6.65 7.55 6.84
C PHE A 51 -7.56 7.72 8.03
N GLN A 52 -6.96 7.80 9.21
CA GLN A 52 -7.63 8.08 10.47
C GLN A 52 -6.92 9.22 11.18
N VAL A 53 -7.65 9.88 12.07
CA VAL A 53 -7.13 10.93 12.95
C VAL A 53 -7.39 10.48 14.37
N HIS A 54 -6.33 10.27 15.14
CA HIS A 54 -6.39 9.85 16.53
C HIS A 54 -5.99 11.02 17.42
N GLU A 55 -6.65 11.18 18.57
CA GLU A 55 -6.24 12.13 19.60
C GLU A 55 -5.59 11.34 20.74
N ASP A 56 -4.37 11.72 21.13
CA ASP A 56 -3.72 11.13 22.30
C ASP A 56 -4.30 11.69 23.61
N ALA A 57 -3.86 11.13 24.74
CA ALA A 57 -4.34 11.53 26.06
C ALA A 57 -3.98 12.99 26.43
N GLU A 58 -2.99 13.58 25.75
CA GLU A 58 -2.57 14.96 25.89
C GLU A 58 -3.25 15.90 24.88
N GLY A 59 -4.13 15.37 24.02
CA GLY A 59 -4.89 16.10 23.00
C GLY A 59 -4.09 16.41 21.74
N ALA A 60 -2.94 15.75 21.52
CA ALA A 60 -2.22 15.86 20.26
C ALA A 60 -2.89 14.98 19.19
N THR A 61 -3.07 15.55 18.02
CA THR A 61 -3.69 14.87 16.88
C THR A 61 -2.62 14.11 16.08
N GLU A 62 -2.76 12.79 15.98
CA GLU A 62 -1.92 11.92 15.15
C GLU A 62 -2.70 11.44 13.92
N ARG A 63 -2.09 11.56 12.74
CA ARG A 63 -2.64 11.00 11.51
C ARG A 63 -2.08 9.61 11.29
N VAL A 64 -2.96 8.60 11.30
CA VAL A 64 -2.62 7.22 11.00
C VAL A 64 -2.98 6.92 9.55
N VAL A 65 -2.03 6.35 8.81
CA VAL A 65 -2.21 5.99 7.40
C VAL A 65 -1.82 4.54 7.20
N GLU A 66 -2.79 3.74 6.77
CA GLU A 66 -2.59 2.32 6.49
C GLU A 66 -2.86 2.01 5.02
N ALA A 67 -2.37 0.86 4.57
CA ALA A 67 -2.53 0.39 3.20
C ALA A 67 -2.93 -1.08 3.14
N GLY A 68 -3.61 -1.48 2.07
CA GLY A 68 -3.94 -2.88 1.80
C GLY A 68 -4.77 -3.54 2.89
N PRO A 69 -4.37 -4.72 3.41
CA PRO A 69 -5.09 -5.42 4.48
C PRO A 69 -5.29 -4.56 5.72
N TRP A 70 -4.26 -3.84 6.16
CA TRP A 70 -4.34 -2.97 7.33
C TRP A 70 -5.30 -1.79 7.13
N ALA A 71 -5.36 -1.25 5.90
CA ALA A 71 -6.37 -0.25 5.57
C ALA A 71 -7.80 -0.80 5.61
N ILE A 72 -7.96 -2.08 5.23
CA ILE A 72 -9.25 -2.76 5.28
C ILE A 72 -9.65 -3.00 6.73
N ASP A 73 -8.73 -3.46 7.57
CA ASP A 73 -8.98 -3.69 9.00
C ASP A 73 -9.34 -2.40 9.70
N ALA A 74 -8.58 -1.32 9.49
CA ALA A 74 -8.89 0.00 10.03
C ALA A 74 -10.31 0.47 9.67
N TYR A 75 -10.72 0.26 8.41
CA TYR A 75 -12.08 0.60 7.96
C TYR A 75 -13.16 -0.32 8.54
N GLN A 76 -12.86 -1.60 8.79
CA GLN A 76 -13.80 -2.52 9.43
C GLN A 76 -13.98 -2.21 10.92
N ASP A 77 -12.88 -1.83 11.58
CA ASP A 77 -12.87 -1.52 13.01
C ASP A 77 -13.62 -0.22 13.33
N ASP A 78 -13.37 0.85 12.57
CA ASP A 78 -14.11 2.11 12.70
C ASP A 78 -14.46 2.72 11.33
N PRO A 79 -15.59 2.31 10.72
CA PRO A 79 -15.97 2.80 9.39
C PRO A 79 -16.31 4.30 9.34
N LEU A 80 -16.65 4.92 10.46
CA LEU A 80 -17.09 6.32 10.52
C LEU A 80 -15.91 7.28 10.63
N GLU A 81 -14.91 6.90 11.41
CA GLU A 81 -13.68 7.68 11.61
C GLU A 81 -12.60 7.36 10.55
N THR A 82 -12.82 6.33 9.72
CA THR A 82 -11.88 5.94 8.67
C THR A 82 -12.25 6.47 7.31
N ARG A 83 -11.39 7.33 6.75
CA ARG A 83 -11.43 7.68 5.34
C ARG A 83 -10.74 6.59 4.53
N PHE A 84 -11.55 5.77 3.86
CA PHE A 84 -11.08 4.64 3.07
C PHE A 84 -11.13 4.90 1.57
N ILE A 85 -10.02 4.65 0.87
CA ILE A 85 -9.88 4.85 -0.58
C ILE A 85 -9.53 3.51 -1.24
N GLN A 86 -10.26 3.16 -2.29
CA GLN A 86 -9.98 2.01 -3.14
C GLN A 86 -9.89 2.42 -4.60
N SER A 87 -9.28 1.57 -5.43
CA SER A 87 -9.21 1.78 -6.89
C SER A 87 -8.57 3.11 -7.30
N PHE A 88 -7.67 3.65 -6.46
CA PHE A 88 -7.02 4.94 -6.69
C PHE A 88 -6.30 5.02 -8.04
N LYS A 89 -5.75 3.90 -8.53
CA LYS A 89 -5.11 3.84 -9.86
C LYS A 89 -6.03 4.37 -10.97
N THR A 90 -7.33 4.08 -10.93
CA THR A 90 -8.27 4.53 -11.96
C THR A 90 -8.30 6.06 -12.06
N PHE A 91 -8.21 6.74 -10.90
CA PHE A 91 -8.17 8.19 -10.83
C PHE A 91 -6.77 8.72 -11.15
N ALA A 92 -5.72 8.13 -10.58
CA ALA A 92 -4.34 8.56 -10.80
C ALA A 92 -3.88 8.41 -12.27
N ALA A 93 -4.48 7.48 -13.02
CA ALA A 93 -4.20 7.32 -14.45
C ALA A 93 -4.93 8.34 -15.34
N SER A 94 -5.85 9.13 -14.78
CA SER A 94 -6.57 10.17 -15.52
C SER A 94 -5.68 11.41 -15.72
N PRO A 95 -5.54 11.93 -16.95
CA PRO A 95 -4.82 13.19 -17.20
C PRO A 95 -5.44 14.42 -16.53
N ALA A 96 -6.70 14.33 -16.11
CA ALA A 96 -7.42 15.40 -15.42
C ALA A 96 -7.27 15.34 -13.89
N PHE A 97 -6.59 14.31 -13.37
CA PHE A 97 -6.37 14.17 -11.94
C PHE A 97 -5.26 15.11 -11.48
N THR A 98 -5.59 15.94 -10.49
CA THR A 98 -4.64 16.89 -9.89
C THR A 98 -4.19 16.41 -8.53
N GLU A 99 -5.13 16.17 -7.63
CA GLU A 99 -4.85 15.73 -6.26
C GLU A 99 -6.06 15.04 -5.63
N THR A 100 -5.83 14.41 -4.47
CA THR A 100 -6.88 13.96 -3.55
C THR A 100 -6.60 14.59 -2.21
N VAL A 101 -7.53 15.41 -1.72
CA VAL A 101 -7.44 16.06 -0.42
C VAL A 101 -8.11 15.17 0.62
N ILE A 102 -7.41 14.95 1.73
CA ILE A 102 -7.90 14.21 2.89
C ILE A 102 -7.68 15.13 4.09
N ASP A 103 -8.78 15.68 4.59
CA ASP A 103 -8.87 16.55 5.75
C ASP A 103 -8.96 15.74 7.05
#